data_AF-A0A8J2Q6M1-F1
#
_entry.id   AF-A0A8J2Q6M1-F1
#
_cell.length_a   1.000
_cell.length_b   1.000
_cell.length_c   1.000
_cell.angle_alpha   90.00
_cell.angle_beta   90.00
_cell.angle_gamma   90.00
#
_symmetry.space_group_name_H-M   'P 1'
#
loop_
_entity.id
_entity.type
_entity.pdbx_description
1 polymer ?
#
loop_
_entity_poly.entity_id
_entity_poly.type
_entity_poly.pdbx_seq_one_letter_code
_entity_poly.pdbx_strand_id
1 'polypeptide(L)'
;MSDLPLLNSKEVLIIYGGVCCLLYVGTDGFHLEAPFVMIMPTLSLIMLTLILRMKKTTKLFTSLTFMVFALAVYLHSSHWNNNLQTICCLFTMAHILYILPFILSIRRLWFGCAAVITIYVGAFLYFCFVDLFLSIPVLILNLSFHFIILAISLITAGSIWYYGSEQENKQEDALLRFLGLLSFMALASLLILNRFGSRIDGFNYITTALFYIGQLLLFVANQQII
;
A
#
# COMPACT_ATOMS: atom_id res chain seq x y z
N MET A 1 12.54 6.91 28.45
CA MET A 1 12.34 6.49 27.05
C MET A 1 12.04 7.73 26.19
N SER A 2 12.99 8.67 26.13
CA SER A 2 12.77 10.03 25.58
C SER A 2 13.83 10.47 24.56
N ASP A 3 14.68 9.57 24.06
CA ASP A 3 15.85 9.94 23.26
C ASP A 3 15.84 9.31 21.86
N LEU A 4 14.65 9.17 21.24
CA LEU A 4 14.59 8.79 19.82
C LEU A 4 14.59 10.04 18.95
N PRO A 5 15.42 10.10 17.89
CA PRO A 5 15.57 11.28 17.05
C PRO A 5 14.27 11.58 16.29
N LEU A 6 13.93 12.86 16.22
CA LEU A 6 12.86 13.37 15.36
C LEU A 6 13.47 13.77 14.02
N LEU A 7 13.56 12.80 13.11
CA LEU A 7 14.06 13.04 11.77
C LEU A 7 13.03 13.84 10.96
N ASN A 8 13.47 14.78 10.13
CA ASN A 8 12.58 15.59 9.31
C ASN A 8 12.01 14.76 8.14
N SER A 9 10.77 15.02 7.70
CA SER A 9 10.18 14.31 6.54
C SER A 9 11.04 14.47 5.26
N LYS A 10 11.80 15.57 5.15
CA LYS A 10 12.77 15.78 4.08
C LYS A 10 13.93 14.78 4.10
N GLU A 11 14.43 14.44 5.29
CA GLU A 11 15.54 13.49 5.45
C GLU A 11 15.09 12.06 5.15
N VAL A 12 13.87 11.70 5.56
CA VAL A 12 13.22 10.43 5.17
C VAL A 12 13.12 10.32 3.65
N LEU A 13 12.67 11.38 2.98
CA LEU A 13 12.57 11.42 1.52
C LEU A 13 13.94 11.24 0.85
N ILE A 14 15.00 11.87 1.38
CA ILE A 14 16.37 11.74 0.86
C ILE A 14 16.87 10.30 1.02
N ILE A 15 16.70 9.70 2.19
CA ILE A 15 17.17 8.33 2.47
C ILE A 15 16.39 7.34 1.61
N TYR A 16 15.05 7.37 1.66
CA TYR A 16 14.20 6.45 0.91
C TYR A 16 14.33 6.65 -0.60
N GLY A 17 14.30 7.90 -1.06
CA GLY A 17 14.49 8.26 -2.47
C GLY A 17 15.86 7.87 -2.99
N GLY A 18 16.91 8.00 -2.18
CA GLY A 18 18.25 7.52 -2.49
C GLY A 18 18.30 6.01 -2.72
N VAL A 19 17.68 5.22 -1.83
CA VAL A 19 17.58 3.77 -1.97
C VAL A 19 16.77 3.38 -3.22
N CYS A 20 15.64 4.05 -3.49
CA CYS A 20 14.84 3.83 -4.69
C CYS A 20 15.60 4.19 -5.97
N CYS A 21 16.39 5.27 -5.97
CA CYS A 21 17.22 5.67 -7.10
C CYS A 21 18.34 4.66 -7.38
N LEU A 22 19.04 4.21 -6.34
CA LEU A 22 20.03 3.13 -6.45
C LEU A 22 19.41 1.86 -7.00
N LEU A 23 18.18 1.54 -6.60
CA LEU A 23 17.44 0.39 -7.10
C LEU A 23 17.07 0.54 -8.57
N TYR A 24 16.59 1.72 -8.98
CA TYR A 24 16.27 2.02 -10.37
C TYR A 24 17.49 1.83 -11.28
N VAL A 25 18.65 2.34 -10.87
CA VAL A 25 19.91 2.16 -11.60
C VAL A 25 20.36 0.70 -11.58
N GLY A 26 20.28 0.03 -10.42
CA GLY A 26 20.77 -1.34 -10.25
C GLY A 26 19.90 -2.42 -10.91
N THR A 27 18.64 -2.11 -11.23
CA THR A 27 17.70 -3.04 -11.89
C THR A 27 17.47 -2.73 -13.36
N ASP A 28 18.30 -1.85 -13.95
CA ASP A 28 18.15 -1.34 -15.31
C ASP A 28 16.72 -0.84 -15.56
N GLY A 29 16.27 0.11 -14.73
CA GLY A 29 14.93 0.68 -14.85
C GLY A 29 13.78 -0.22 -14.38
N PHE A 30 14.04 -1.11 -13.42
CA PHE A 30 13.11 -2.15 -12.93
C PHE A 30 12.83 -3.27 -13.95
N HIS A 31 13.70 -3.46 -14.94
CA HIS A 31 13.62 -4.58 -15.88
C HIS A 31 14.15 -5.90 -15.28
N LEU A 32 15.12 -5.82 -14.38
CA LEU A 32 15.70 -6.99 -13.71
C LEU A 32 15.01 -7.28 -12.38
N GLU A 33 14.30 -8.40 -12.32
CA GLU A 33 13.66 -8.88 -11.09
C GLU A 33 14.70 -9.54 -10.16
N ALA A 34 15.26 -8.73 -9.25
CA ALA A 34 16.16 -9.19 -8.20
C ALA A 34 15.47 -9.11 -6.82
N PRO A 35 15.00 -10.24 -6.25
CA PRO A 35 14.11 -10.25 -5.09
C PRO A 35 14.63 -9.47 -3.88
N PHE A 36 15.93 -9.65 -3.57
CA PHE A 36 16.57 -8.96 -2.44
C PHE A 36 16.75 -7.48 -2.68
N VAL A 37 16.96 -7.07 -3.93
CA VAL A 37 17.12 -5.66 -4.28
C VAL A 37 15.75 -4.98 -4.18
N MET A 38 14.70 -5.57 -4.74
CA MET A 38 13.32 -5.04 -4.76
C MET A 38 12.73 -4.73 -3.37
N ILE A 39 13.19 -5.43 -2.31
CA ILE A 39 12.71 -5.19 -0.94
C ILE A 39 13.47 -4.10 -0.18
N MET A 40 14.64 -3.66 -0.65
CA MET A 40 15.50 -2.72 0.08
C MET A 40 14.80 -1.41 0.48
N PRO A 41 14.00 -0.76 -0.39
CA PRO A 41 13.25 0.42 0.01
C PRO A 41 12.30 0.11 1.17
N THR A 42 11.59 -1.02 1.12
CA THR A 42 10.65 -1.40 2.19
C THR A 42 11.39 -1.68 3.50
N LEU A 43 12.54 -2.36 3.45
CA LEU A 43 13.40 -2.60 4.62
C LEU A 43 13.90 -1.29 5.23
N SER A 44 14.26 -0.30 4.40
CA SER A 44 14.67 1.02 4.88
C SER A 44 13.56 1.71 5.67
N LEU A 45 12.30 1.61 5.22
CA LEU A 45 11.14 2.14 5.96
C LEU A 45 10.89 1.40 7.27
N ILE A 46 11.11 0.09 7.32
CA ILE A 46 11.02 -0.68 8.58
C ILE A 46 12.05 -0.15 9.58
N MET A 47 13.31 -0.02 9.17
CA MET A 47 14.37 0.49 10.04
C MET A 47 14.08 1.91 10.50
N LEU A 48 13.63 2.78 9.60
CA LEU A 48 13.19 4.13 9.95
C LEU A 48 12.01 4.11 10.93
N THR A 49 11.03 3.23 10.75
CA THR A 49 9.88 3.09 11.68
C THR A 49 10.36 2.71 13.08
N LEU A 50 11.35 1.84 13.18
CA LEU A 50 11.93 1.39 14.45
C LEU A 50 12.79 2.46 15.14
N ILE A 51 13.48 3.31 14.38
CA ILE A 51 14.34 4.37 14.91
C ILE A 51 13.54 5.62 15.27
N LEU A 52 12.52 5.97 14.48
CA LEU A 52 11.76 7.21 14.70
C LEU A 52 10.79 7.11 15.88
N ARG A 53 10.50 8.29 16.42
CA ARG A 53 9.48 8.48 17.45
C ARG A 53 8.09 8.51 16.81
N MET A 54 7.26 7.54 17.17
CA MET A 54 5.86 7.40 16.77
C MET A 54 5.06 6.87 17.97
N LYS A 55 3.73 7.05 17.97
CA LYS A 55 2.83 6.41 18.94
C LYS A 55 3.04 4.89 18.94
N LYS A 56 3.21 4.27 20.12
CA LYS A 56 3.61 2.85 20.26
C LYS A 56 2.74 1.87 19.45
N THR A 57 1.41 2.08 19.44
CA THR A 57 0.48 1.25 18.68
C THR A 57 0.70 1.41 17.18
N THR A 58 0.69 2.65 16.68
CA THR A 58 0.95 2.97 15.26
C THR A 58 2.31 2.45 14.80
N LYS A 59 3.35 2.56 15.63
CA LYS A 59 4.70 2.05 15.36
C LYS A 59 4.70 0.55 15.11
N LEU A 60 4.05 -0.23 15.99
CA LEU A 60 3.96 -1.68 15.87
C LEU A 60 3.20 -2.09 14.61
N PHE A 61 2.01 -1.54 14.39
CA PHE A 61 1.19 -1.87 13.22
C PHE A 61 1.86 -1.45 11.90
N THR A 62 2.50 -0.27 11.86
CA THR A 62 3.22 0.21 10.66
C THR A 62 4.46 -0.64 10.36
N SER A 63 5.24 -0.98 11.38
CA SER A 63 6.40 -1.87 11.21
C SER A 63 5.98 -3.26 10.72
N LEU A 64 4.91 -3.82 11.29
CA LEU A 64 4.39 -5.13 10.88
C LEU A 64 3.83 -5.09 9.45
N THR A 65 3.13 -4.01 9.10
CA THR A 65 2.63 -3.76 7.73
C THR A 65 3.78 -3.79 6.73
N PHE A 66 4.83 -3.01 6.95
CA PHE A 66 5.98 -2.97 6.03
C PHE A 66 6.75 -4.29 6.00
N MET A 67 6.83 -5.01 7.12
CA MET A 67 7.43 -6.35 7.14
C MET A 67 6.65 -7.34 6.27
N VAL A 68 5.31 -7.34 6.36
CA VAL A 68 4.45 -8.20 5.51
C VAL A 68 4.55 -7.77 4.04
N PHE A 69 4.59 -6.47 3.74
CA PHE A 69 4.84 -6.00 2.37
C PHE A 69 6.19 -6.44 1.83
N ALA A 70 7.27 -6.35 2.61
CA ALA A 70 8.59 -6.79 2.20
C ALA A 70 8.58 -8.30 1.87
N LEU A 71 7.92 -9.11 2.70
CA LEU A 71 7.75 -10.54 2.44
C LEU A 71 6.93 -10.80 1.17
N ALA A 72 5.83 -10.07 0.97
CA ALA A 72 4.98 -10.20 -0.21
C ALA A 72 5.75 -9.88 -1.50
N VAL A 73 6.51 -8.78 -1.52
CA VAL A 73 7.35 -8.37 -2.65
C VAL A 73 8.48 -9.37 -2.91
N TYR A 74 9.13 -9.85 -1.85
CA TYR A 74 10.17 -10.87 -1.98
C TYR A 74 9.62 -12.14 -2.65
N LEU A 75 8.47 -12.64 -2.19
CA LEU A 75 7.84 -13.83 -2.75
C LEU A 75 7.33 -13.60 -4.18
N HIS A 76 6.85 -12.39 -4.48
CA HIS A 76 6.40 -12.02 -5.82
C HIS A 76 7.54 -11.96 -6.84
N SER A 77 8.67 -11.39 -6.46
CA SER A 77 9.86 -11.29 -7.33
C SER A 77 10.67 -12.60 -7.38
N SER A 78 10.46 -13.52 -6.44
CA SER A 78 11.15 -14.81 -6.37
C SER A 78 10.47 -15.87 -7.23
N HIS A 79 11.08 -17.07 -7.29
CA HIS A 79 10.56 -18.25 -8.00
C HIS A 79 9.13 -18.66 -7.55
N TRP A 80 8.66 -18.13 -6.42
CA TRP A 80 7.33 -18.35 -5.84
C TRP A 80 6.21 -17.53 -6.48
N ASN A 81 6.49 -16.75 -7.53
CA ASN A 81 5.49 -15.95 -8.26
C ASN A 81 4.26 -16.77 -8.74
N ASN A 82 4.42 -18.07 -8.93
CA ASN A 82 3.32 -18.96 -9.33
C ASN A 82 2.20 -19.08 -8.26
N ASN A 83 2.51 -18.81 -6.98
CA ASN A 83 1.53 -18.86 -5.89
C ASN A 83 0.87 -17.48 -5.63
N LEU A 84 0.18 -16.96 -6.65
CA LEU A 84 -0.51 -15.66 -6.60
C LEU A 84 -1.50 -15.54 -5.43
N GLN A 85 -2.13 -16.64 -5.04
CA GLN A 85 -3.07 -16.67 -3.91
C GLN A 85 -2.38 -16.29 -2.59
N THR A 86 -1.20 -16.86 -2.34
CA THR A 86 -0.42 -16.58 -1.12
C THR A 86 0.06 -15.13 -1.12
N ILE A 87 0.56 -14.65 -2.26
CA ILE A 87 1.04 -13.27 -2.41
C ILE A 87 -0.11 -12.28 -2.18
N CYS A 88 -1.28 -12.51 -2.80
CA CYS A 88 -2.48 -11.70 -2.61
C CYS A 88 -2.95 -11.68 -1.16
N CYS A 89 -2.90 -12.83 -0.47
CA CYS A 89 -3.24 -12.93 0.94
C CYS A 89 -2.31 -12.09 1.81
N LEU A 90 -0.99 -12.12 1.54
CA LEU A 90 -0.01 -11.29 2.26
C LEU A 90 -0.23 -9.80 2.03
N PHE A 91 -0.46 -9.36 0.79
CA PHE A 91 -0.79 -7.96 0.52
C PHE A 91 -2.08 -7.52 1.23
N THR A 92 -3.10 -8.37 1.24
CA THR A 92 -4.35 -8.11 1.97
C THR A 92 -4.12 -8.01 3.46
N MET A 93 -3.35 -8.94 4.04
CA MET A 93 -2.98 -8.92 5.45
C MET A 93 -2.24 -7.63 5.81
N ALA A 94 -1.30 -7.17 4.98
CA ALA A 94 -0.61 -5.90 5.19
C ALA A 94 -1.57 -4.71 5.23
N HIS A 95 -2.53 -4.63 4.30
CA HIS A 95 -3.53 -3.55 4.32
C HIS A 95 -4.47 -3.62 5.53
N ILE A 96 -4.89 -4.82 5.94
CA ILE A 96 -5.69 -5.01 7.17
C ILE A 96 -4.93 -4.50 8.39
N LEU A 97 -3.65 -4.88 8.52
CA LEU A 97 -2.79 -4.42 9.61
C LEU A 97 -2.61 -2.90 9.61
N TYR A 98 -2.51 -2.29 8.42
CA TYR A 98 -2.35 -0.85 8.28
C TYR A 98 -3.60 -0.08 8.75
N ILE A 99 -4.80 -0.54 8.37
CA ILE A 99 -6.05 0.17 8.68
C ILE A 99 -6.55 -0.03 10.11
N LEU A 100 -6.23 -1.17 10.72
CA LEU A 100 -6.70 -1.53 12.07
C LEU A 100 -6.61 -0.38 13.11
N PRO A 101 -5.48 0.35 13.23
CA PRO A 101 -5.37 1.46 14.19
C PRO A 101 -6.25 2.68 13.87
N PHE A 102 -6.73 2.84 12.64
CA PHE A 102 -7.43 4.05 12.18
C PHE A 102 -8.92 3.85 11.94
N ILE A 103 -9.40 2.62 11.76
CA ILE A 103 -10.82 2.37 11.48
C ILE A 103 -11.75 2.87 12.59
N LEU A 104 -11.25 2.88 13.83
CA LEU A 104 -11.96 3.40 15.00
C LEU A 104 -11.90 4.93 15.12
N SER A 105 -11.08 5.61 14.32
CA SER A 105 -10.94 7.08 14.33
C SER A 105 -11.91 7.80 13.38
N ILE A 106 -12.76 7.04 12.67
CA ILE A 106 -13.75 7.58 11.75
C ILE A 106 -14.89 8.21 12.55
N ARG A 107 -15.02 9.54 12.45
CA ARG A 107 -16.15 10.27 13.04
C ARG A 107 -17.42 10.15 12.18
N ARG A 108 -17.27 10.34 10.86
CA ARG A 108 -18.38 10.34 9.91
C ARG A 108 -17.90 9.82 8.56
N LEU A 109 -18.73 9.01 7.91
CA LEU A 109 -18.45 8.47 6.58
C LEU A 109 -18.71 9.53 5.50
N TRP A 110 -17.76 9.71 4.57
CA TRP A 110 -17.96 10.52 3.38
C TRP A 110 -18.71 9.74 2.30
N PHE A 111 -20.04 9.80 2.36
CA PHE A 111 -20.94 9.09 1.45
C PHE A 111 -20.64 9.31 -0.04
N GLY A 112 -20.22 10.52 -0.43
CA GLY A 112 -19.85 10.81 -1.83
C GLY A 112 -18.66 9.96 -2.30
N CYS A 113 -17.57 9.97 -1.52
CA CYS A 113 -16.40 9.12 -1.81
C CYS A 113 -16.75 7.63 -1.72
N ALA A 114 -17.52 7.22 -0.70
CA ALA A 114 -17.96 5.84 -0.57
C ALA A 114 -18.77 5.37 -1.79
N ALA A 115 -19.70 6.18 -2.30
CA ALA A 115 -20.49 5.86 -3.48
C ALA A 115 -19.60 5.74 -4.73
N VAL A 116 -18.72 6.72 -4.98
CA VAL A 116 -17.81 6.70 -6.15
C VAL A 116 -16.90 5.48 -6.12
N ILE A 117 -16.25 5.19 -4.99
CA ILE A 117 -15.35 4.05 -4.85
C ILE A 117 -16.11 2.72 -4.95
N THR A 118 -17.31 2.62 -4.37
CA THR A 118 -18.13 1.40 -4.46
C THR A 118 -18.59 1.13 -5.89
N ILE A 119 -19.04 2.16 -6.63
CA ILE A 119 -19.41 2.03 -8.04
C ILE A 119 -18.21 1.60 -8.86
N TYR A 120 -17.05 2.23 -8.64
CA TYR A 120 -15.80 1.88 -9.30
C TYR A 120 -15.41 0.42 -9.05
N VAL A 121 -15.40 -0.02 -7.79
CA VAL A 121 -15.07 -1.40 -7.41
C VAL A 121 -16.06 -2.39 -8.01
N GLY A 122 -17.36 -2.12 -7.92
CA GLY A 122 -18.40 -2.99 -8.48
C GLY A 122 -18.26 -3.14 -9.98
N ALA A 123 -18.08 -2.04 -10.72
CA ALA A 123 -17.85 -2.06 -12.15
C ALA A 123 -16.55 -2.80 -12.50
N PHE A 124 -15.46 -2.50 -11.80
CA PHE A 124 -14.15 -3.11 -12.06
C PHE A 124 -14.17 -4.63 -11.84
N LEU A 125 -14.72 -5.10 -10.72
CA LEU A 125 -14.85 -6.53 -10.44
C LEU A 125 -15.78 -7.22 -11.44
N TYR A 126 -16.88 -6.57 -11.84
CA TYR A 126 -17.79 -7.10 -12.85
C TYR A 126 -17.06 -7.30 -14.18
N PHE A 127 -16.45 -6.24 -14.73
CA PHE A 127 -15.78 -6.30 -16.03
C PHE A 127 -14.53 -7.18 -16.03
N CYS A 128 -13.78 -7.24 -14.93
CA CYS A 128 -12.54 -8.01 -14.88
C CYS A 128 -12.75 -9.48 -14.53
N PHE A 129 -13.80 -9.85 -13.77
CA PHE A 129 -13.87 -11.19 -13.16
C PHE A 129 -15.10 -12.03 -13.50
N VAL A 130 -16.17 -11.47 -14.09
CA VAL A 130 -17.41 -12.22 -14.36
C VAL A 130 -17.17 -13.48 -15.18
N ASP A 131 -16.41 -13.37 -16.27
CA ASP A 131 -16.15 -14.50 -17.16
C ASP A 131 -15.15 -15.50 -16.55
N LEU A 132 -14.28 -15.02 -15.65
CA LEU A 132 -13.23 -15.82 -15.04
C LEU A 132 -13.71 -16.57 -13.79
N PHE A 133 -14.84 -16.16 -13.19
CA PHE A 133 -15.31 -16.67 -11.90
C PHE A 133 -15.55 -18.19 -11.92
N LEU A 134 -16.05 -18.72 -13.02
CA LEU A 134 -16.29 -20.14 -13.21
C LEU A 134 -15.00 -20.95 -13.36
N SER A 135 -13.94 -20.35 -13.90
CA SER A 135 -12.68 -21.04 -14.19
C SER A 135 -11.73 -21.08 -13.00
N ILE A 136 -11.58 -19.97 -12.25
CA ILE A 136 -10.61 -19.86 -11.15
C ILE A 136 -11.22 -19.16 -9.91
N PRO A 137 -12.28 -19.74 -9.31
CA PRO A 137 -13.10 -19.06 -8.30
C PRO A 137 -12.31 -18.64 -7.07
N VAL A 138 -11.40 -19.48 -6.58
CA VAL A 138 -10.63 -19.22 -5.35
C VAL A 138 -9.69 -18.02 -5.50
N LEU A 139 -9.01 -17.91 -6.65
CA LEU A 139 -8.11 -16.78 -6.90
C LEU A 139 -8.89 -15.47 -7.02
N ILE A 140 -10.03 -15.51 -7.72
CA ILE A 140 -10.87 -14.34 -7.96
C ILE A 140 -11.53 -13.86 -6.68
N LEU A 141 -11.99 -14.77 -5.82
CA LEU A 141 -12.50 -14.42 -4.49
C LEU A 141 -11.42 -13.73 -3.66
N ASN A 142 -10.19 -14.23 -3.67
CA ASN A 142 -9.08 -13.64 -2.92
C ASN A 142 -8.71 -12.24 -3.47
N LEU A 143 -8.62 -12.08 -4.80
CA LEU A 143 -8.38 -10.78 -5.44
C LEU A 143 -9.52 -9.79 -5.18
N SER A 144 -10.77 -10.25 -5.24
CA SER A 144 -11.94 -9.41 -4.94
C SER A 144 -11.90 -8.96 -3.49
N PHE A 145 -11.59 -9.85 -2.57
CA PHE A 145 -11.45 -9.53 -1.15
C PHE A 145 -10.34 -8.51 -0.92
N HIS A 146 -9.17 -8.70 -1.54
CA HIS A 146 -8.08 -7.73 -1.50
C HIS A 146 -8.52 -6.33 -1.97
N PHE A 147 -9.22 -6.27 -3.11
CA PHE A 147 -9.69 -5.03 -3.70
C PHE A 147 -10.74 -4.33 -2.83
N ILE A 148 -11.63 -5.09 -2.20
CA ILE A 148 -12.62 -4.57 -1.23
C ILE A 148 -11.93 -4.01 0.01
N ILE A 149 -10.93 -4.70 0.57
CA ILE A 149 -10.17 -4.20 1.73
C ILE A 149 -9.46 -2.88 1.39
N LEU A 150 -8.85 -2.78 0.20
CA LEU A 150 -8.26 -1.54 -0.30
C LEU A 150 -9.31 -0.43 -0.43
N ALA A 151 -10.48 -0.74 -0.98
CA ALA A 151 -11.57 0.22 -1.12
C ALA A 151 -12.09 0.74 0.22
N ILE A 152 -12.34 -0.15 1.19
CA ILE A 152 -12.72 0.23 2.56
C ILE A 152 -11.62 1.11 3.17
N SER A 153 -10.35 0.78 2.89
CA SER A 153 -9.23 1.56 3.39
C SER A 153 -9.18 2.96 2.82
N LEU A 154 -9.38 3.08 1.51
CA LEU A 154 -9.42 4.35 0.80
C LEU A 154 -10.59 5.23 1.27
N ILE A 155 -11.78 4.63 1.45
CA ILE A 155 -12.97 5.33 1.95
C ILE A 155 -12.75 5.81 3.39
N THR A 156 -12.12 4.98 4.23
CA THR A 156 -11.77 5.33 5.62
C THR A 156 -10.82 6.52 5.65
N ALA A 157 -9.72 6.47 4.90
CA ALA A 157 -8.76 7.57 4.83
C ALA A 157 -9.38 8.85 4.25
N GLY A 158 -10.19 8.73 3.19
CA GLY A 158 -10.91 9.86 2.60
C GLY A 158 -11.93 10.49 3.55
N SER A 159 -12.62 9.67 4.35
CA SER A 159 -13.57 10.14 5.36
C SER A 159 -12.88 10.91 6.47
N ILE A 160 -11.73 10.40 6.95
CA ILE A 160 -10.89 11.09 7.94
C ILE A 160 -10.33 12.40 7.39
N TRP A 161 -9.94 12.42 6.11
CA TRP A 161 -9.45 13.63 5.46
C TRP A 161 -10.53 14.71 5.30
N TYR A 162 -11.76 14.32 4.93
CA TYR A 162 -12.84 15.27 4.65
C TYR A 162 -13.53 15.80 5.92
N TYR A 163 -13.83 14.93 6.89
CA TYR A 163 -14.55 15.30 8.12
C TYR A 163 -13.66 15.48 9.35
N GLY A 164 -12.35 15.21 9.21
CA GLY A 164 -11.43 15.12 10.33
C GLY A 164 -11.55 13.78 11.07
N SER A 165 -10.63 13.58 12.02
CA SER A 165 -10.59 12.42 12.91
C SER A 165 -10.97 12.85 14.34
N GLU A 166 -11.54 11.92 15.12
CA GLU A 166 -11.75 12.16 16.56
C GLU A 166 -10.44 12.21 17.34
N GLN A 167 -9.41 11.53 16.84
CA GLN A 167 -8.03 11.69 17.32
C GLN A 167 -7.40 12.89 16.61
N GLU A 168 -6.57 13.69 17.31
CA GLU A 168 -5.81 14.85 16.79
C GLU A 168 -4.84 14.46 15.65
N ASN A 169 -5.40 14.14 14.49
CA ASN A 169 -4.65 13.87 13.26
C ASN A 169 -4.68 15.14 12.44
N LYS A 170 -3.50 15.61 12.02
CA LYS A 170 -3.42 16.74 11.08
C LYS A 170 -4.08 16.33 9.77
N GLN A 171 -4.82 17.26 9.17
CA GLN A 171 -5.52 17.01 7.90
C GLN A 171 -4.53 16.62 6.78
N GLU A 172 -3.30 17.14 6.82
CA GLU A 172 -2.20 16.80 5.91
C GLU A 172 -1.84 15.30 5.98
N ASP A 173 -1.78 14.72 7.18
CA ASP A 173 -1.50 13.30 7.35
C ASP A 173 -2.60 12.43 6.75
N ALA A 174 -3.86 12.82 6.96
CA ALA A 174 -4.99 12.10 6.38
C ALA A 174 -4.98 12.14 4.84
N LEU A 175 -4.59 13.27 4.25
CA LEU A 175 -4.43 13.41 2.80
C LEU A 175 -3.31 12.51 2.27
N LEU A 176 -2.16 12.45 2.97
CA LEU A 176 -1.06 11.57 2.58
C LEU A 176 -1.47 10.09 2.65
N ARG A 177 -2.21 9.66 3.68
CA ARG A 177 -2.77 8.29 3.74
C ARG A 177 -3.71 8.02 2.58
N PHE A 178 -4.60 8.97 2.27
CA PHE A 178 -5.54 8.85 1.17
C PHE A 178 -4.81 8.71 -0.18
N LEU A 179 -3.83 9.56 -0.46
CA LEU A 179 -3.02 9.47 -1.69
C LEU A 179 -2.18 8.19 -1.77
N GLY A 180 -1.63 7.74 -0.65
CA GLY A 180 -0.91 6.47 -0.58
C GLY A 180 -1.82 5.28 -0.91
N LEU A 181 -2.99 5.21 -0.28
CA LEU A 181 -3.99 4.16 -0.55
C LEU A 181 -4.58 4.26 -1.97
N LEU A 182 -4.74 5.46 -2.52
CA LEU A 182 -5.14 5.66 -3.91
C LEU A 182 -4.09 5.09 -4.86
N SER A 183 -2.81 5.29 -4.56
CA SER A 183 -1.69 4.73 -5.33
C SER A 183 -1.70 3.20 -5.28
N PHE A 184 -1.99 2.60 -4.11
CA PHE A 184 -2.17 1.15 -3.99
C PHE A 184 -3.41 0.62 -4.73
N MET A 185 -4.51 1.37 -4.75
CA MET A 185 -5.70 1.01 -5.51
C MET A 185 -5.41 1.02 -7.02
N ALA A 186 -4.72 2.06 -7.51
CA ALA A 186 -4.28 2.15 -8.89
C ALA A 186 -3.30 1.01 -9.26
N LEU A 187 -2.34 0.73 -8.37
CA LEU A 187 -1.42 -0.40 -8.51
C LEU A 187 -2.15 -1.74 -8.63
N ALA A 188 -3.08 -2.04 -7.71
CA ALA A 188 -3.84 -3.29 -7.72
C ALA A 188 -4.69 -3.42 -9.00
N SER A 189 -5.28 -2.31 -9.44
CA SER A 189 -6.06 -2.27 -10.69
C SER A 189 -5.20 -2.57 -11.91
N LEU A 190 -4.01 -1.96 -11.98
CA LEU A 190 -3.04 -2.21 -13.04
C LEU A 190 -2.57 -3.68 -13.03
N LEU A 191 -2.25 -4.25 -11.86
CA LEU A 191 -1.87 -5.67 -11.72
C LEU A 191 -2.95 -6.61 -12.21
N ILE A 192 -4.21 -6.35 -11.87
CA ILE A 192 -5.34 -7.16 -12.35
C ILE A 192 -5.50 -7.02 -13.86
N LEU A 193 -5.48 -5.79 -14.39
CA LEU A 193 -5.61 -5.53 -15.83
C LEU A 193 -4.49 -6.15 -16.66
N ASN A 194 -3.24 -6.05 -16.22
CA ASN A 194 -2.12 -6.63 -16.96
C ASN A 194 -2.13 -8.17 -16.92
N ARG A 195 -2.74 -8.77 -15.88
CA ARG A 195 -2.81 -10.23 -15.74
C ARG A 195 -3.99 -10.85 -16.50
N PHE A 196 -5.14 -10.21 -16.46
CA PHE A 196 -6.40 -10.76 -17.01
C PHE A 196 -6.92 -10.02 -18.24
N GLY A 197 -6.44 -8.81 -18.50
CA GLY A 197 -6.75 -8.00 -19.68
C GLY A 197 -5.63 -8.02 -20.71
N SER A 198 -5.28 -6.85 -21.25
CA SER A 198 -4.21 -6.68 -22.23
C SER A 198 -2.86 -6.39 -21.55
N ARG A 199 -1.79 -7.02 -22.04
CA ARG A 199 -0.42 -6.75 -21.59
C ARG A 199 -0.05 -5.29 -21.89
N ILE A 200 0.43 -4.56 -20.89
CA ILE A 200 0.78 -3.13 -21.00
C ILE A 200 2.31 -3.01 -21.11
N ASP A 201 2.82 -2.24 -22.07
CA ASP A 201 4.24 -1.94 -22.19
C ASP A 201 4.71 -0.99 -21.06
N GLY A 202 5.87 -1.27 -20.46
CA GLY A 202 6.37 -0.47 -19.31
C GLY A 202 5.65 -0.73 -17.97
N PHE A 203 4.83 -1.79 -17.91
CA PHE A 203 4.03 -2.16 -16.74
C PHE A 203 4.82 -2.25 -15.43
N ASN A 204 5.99 -2.89 -15.47
CA ASN A 204 6.84 -3.10 -14.30
C ASN A 204 7.34 -1.79 -13.70
N TYR A 205 7.61 -0.78 -14.54
CA TYR A 205 8.05 0.53 -14.08
C TYR A 205 6.93 1.27 -13.32
N ILE A 206 5.75 1.39 -13.94
CA ILE A 206 4.62 2.13 -13.36
C ILE A 206 4.17 1.48 -12.05
N THR A 207 4.09 0.15 -12.01
CA THR A 207 3.67 -0.58 -10.81
C THR A 207 4.68 -0.47 -9.67
N THR A 208 5.97 -0.62 -9.97
CA THR A 208 7.02 -0.47 -8.96
C THR A 208 7.08 0.97 -8.41
N ALA A 209 6.93 1.97 -9.28
CA ALA A 209 6.86 3.37 -8.88
C ALA A 209 5.66 3.67 -7.98
N LEU A 210 4.45 3.23 -8.37
CA LEU A 210 3.23 3.40 -7.56
C LEU A 210 3.35 2.71 -6.20
N PHE A 211 3.97 1.53 -6.16
CA PHE A 211 4.20 0.80 -4.92
C PHE A 211 5.10 1.58 -3.95
N TYR A 212 6.26 2.06 -4.41
CA TYR A 212 7.20 2.80 -3.54
C TYR A 212 6.67 4.18 -3.15
N ILE A 213 6.01 4.90 -4.07
CA ILE A 213 5.35 6.16 -3.75
C ILE A 213 4.27 5.93 -2.69
N GLY A 214 3.44 4.90 -2.88
CA GLY A 214 2.40 4.51 -1.93
C GLY A 214 2.97 4.25 -0.53
N GLN A 215 4.00 3.39 -0.43
CA GLN A 215 4.66 3.08 0.85
C GLN A 215 5.20 4.32 1.56
N LEU A 216 5.90 5.20 0.83
CA LEU A 216 6.46 6.42 1.37
C LEU A 216 5.36 7.34 1.94
N LEU A 217 4.27 7.54 1.18
CA LEU A 217 3.15 8.36 1.62
C LEU A 217 2.50 7.82 2.90
N LEU A 218 2.30 6.49 2.98
CA LEU A 218 1.78 5.85 4.19
C LEU A 218 2.71 5.98 5.39
N PHE A 219 4.02 5.91 5.17
CA PHE A 219 5.02 6.08 6.22
C PHE A 219 5.02 7.51 6.77
N VAL A 220 5.12 8.51 5.89
CA VAL A 220 5.20 9.93 6.30
C VAL A 220 3.95 10.33 7.05
N ALA A 221 2.78 9.88 6.61
CA ALA A 221 1.53 10.13 7.31
C ALA A 221 1.49 9.56 8.74
N ASN A 222 2.23 8.49 9.03
CA ASN A 222 2.24 7.88 10.37
C ASN A 222 3.33 8.47 11.27
N GLN A 223 4.30 9.18 10.70
CA GLN A 223 5.40 9.81 11.43
C GLN A 223 4.95 11.03 12.23
N GLN A 224 3.98 11.79 11.73
CA GLN A 224 3.60 13.09 12.31
C GLN A 224 2.56 12.99 13.44
N ILE A 225 2.08 11.78 13.76
CA ILE A 225 1.17 11.55 14.90
C ILE A 225 1.99 11.53 16.20
N ILE A 226 2.19 12.71 16.79
CA ILE A 226 2.75 12.88 18.14
C ILE A 226 1.72 13.60 19.00
#